data_AF-A0A964ZIL8-F1
#
_entry.id   AF-A0A964ZIL8-F1
#
_cell.length_a   1.000
_cell.length_b   1.000
_cell.length_c   1.000
_cell.angle_alpha   90.00
_cell.angle_beta   90.00
_cell.angle_gamma   90.00
#
_symmetry.space_group_name_H-M   'P 1'
#
loop_
_entity.id
_entity.type
_entity.pdbx_description
1 polymer ?
#
loop_
_entity_poly.entity_id
_entity_poly.type
_entity_poly.pdbx_seq_one_letter_code
_entity_poly.pdbx_strand_id
1 'polypeptide(L)'
;MSAIFISVADFVDLDRYPIDRDCQERRDLLTSAQALINADGCAVLKGFVRAEKIAELVAECDRVEKFSHRNFTRTNPYFLPDREDLSSSHPLRRFYDRSNAFVPADNLGADSILRAIFEWPAFSPFIKEVLQ
;
A
#
# COMPACT_ATOMS: atom_id res chain seq x y z
N MET A 1 -5.43 -31.09 -1.13
CA MET A 1 -4.68 -30.15 -1.99
C MET A 1 -3.60 -29.55 -1.13
N SER A 2 -2.32 -29.76 -1.46
CA SER A 2 -1.21 -29.17 -0.72
C SER A 2 -1.21 -27.67 -1.00
N ALA A 3 -1.42 -26.85 0.03
CA ALA A 3 -1.20 -25.42 -0.07
C ALA A 3 0.30 -25.22 -0.38
N ILE A 4 0.61 -24.64 -1.53
CA ILE A 4 1.96 -24.19 -1.83
C ILE A 4 2.22 -23.06 -0.83
N PHE A 5 3.04 -23.33 0.19
CA PHE A 5 3.50 -22.31 1.11
C PHE A 5 4.53 -21.47 0.36
N ILE A 6 4.09 -20.36 -0.23
CA ILE A 6 4.99 -19.35 -0.78
C ILE A 6 5.69 -18.69 0.41
N SER A 7 7.02 -18.69 0.43
CA SER A 7 7.77 -18.02 1.47
C SER A 7 7.80 -16.53 1.20
N VAL A 8 7.71 -15.70 2.24
CA VAL A 8 7.83 -14.23 2.08
C VAL A 8 9.16 -13.83 1.44
N ALA A 9 10.22 -14.59 1.70
CA ALA A 9 11.53 -14.38 1.08
C ALA A 9 11.52 -14.53 -0.45
N ASP A 10 10.52 -15.22 -1.03
CA ASP A 10 10.39 -15.42 -2.48
C ASP A 10 9.93 -14.15 -3.20
N PHE A 11 9.36 -13.18 -2.48
CA PHE A 11 8.82 -11.95 -3.06
C PHE A 11 9.23 -10.66 -2.33
N VAL A 12 9.70 -10.72 -1.08
CA VAL A 12 10.31 -9.59 -0.37
C VAL A 12 11.83 -9.74 -0.34
N ASP A 13 12.54 -8.64 -0.58
CA ASP A 13 13.99 -8.57 -0.42
C ASP A 13 14.36 -8.44 1.07
N LEU A 14 14.38 -9.56 1.79
CA LEU A 14 14.72 -9.62 3.22
C LEU A 14 16.20 -9.38 3.52
N ASP A 15 17.07 -9.48 2.50
CA ASP A 15 18.48 -9.13 2.63
C ASP A 15 18.64 -7.63 2.79
N ARG A 16 17.83 -6.86 2.03
CA ARG A 16 17.79 -5.41 2.14
C ARG A 16 16.83 -4.89 3.21
N TYR A 17 15.72 -5.58 3.44
CA TYR A 17 14.65 -5.17 4.35
C TYR A 17 14.36 -6.28 5.38
N PRO A 18 15.25 -6.46 6.38
CA PRO A 18 15.16 -7.53 7.36
C PRO A 18 14.08 -7.27 8.44
N ILE A 19 12.86 -6.92 8.04
CA ILE A 19 11.83 -6.42 8.96
C ILE A 19 11.29 -7.50 9.92
N ASP A 20 11.57 -8.77 9.64
CA ASP A 20 11.18 -9.96 10.40
C ASP A 20 12.15 -10.42 11.49
N ARG A 21 13.34 -9.81 11.55
CA ARG A 21 14.39 -10.22 12.49
C ARG A 21 14.91 -9.05 13.29
N ASP A 22 15.12 -9.27 14.58
CA ASP A 22 15.71 -8.24 15.45
C ASP A 22 17.23 -8.17 15.25
N CYS A 23 17.65 -7.33 14.31
CA CYS A 23 19.04 -7.07 13.98
C CYS A 23 19.34 -5.57 13.87
N GLN A 24 20.62 -5.22 13.75
CA GLN A 24 21.02 -3.81 13.69
C GLN A 24 20.47 -3.13 12.42
N GLU A 25 20.50 -3.85 11.30
CA GLU A 25 20.03 -3.39 10.00
C GLU A 25 18.53 -3.05 10.03
N ARG A 26 17.72 -3.82 10.78
CA ARG A 26 16.30 -3.50 10.99
C ARG A 26 16.13 -2.22 11.80
N ARG A 27 16.92 -2.02 12.86
CA ARG A 27 16.86 -0.81 13.71
C ARG A 27 17.29 0.44 12.94
N ASP A 28 18.31 0.31 12.10
CA ASP A 28 18.77 1.39 11.22
C ASP A 28 17.71 1.75 10.17
N LEU A 29 17.08 0.74 9.57
CA LEU A 29 15.94 0.90 8.66
C LEU A 29 14.78 1.64 9.34
N LEU A 30 14.42 1.24 10.56
CA LEU A 30 13.35 1.87 11.34
C LEU A 30 13.66 3.36 11.60
N THR A 31 14.87 3.64 12.07
CA THR A 31 15.33 5.01 12.35
C THR A 31 15.31 5.88 11.10
N SER A 32 15.78 5.34 9.96
CA SER A 32 15.76 6.04 8.68
C SER A 32 14.33 6.29 8.19
N ALA A 33 13.43 5.31 8.32
CA ALA A 33 12.05 5.45 7.90
C ALA A 33 11.30 6.49 8.75
N GLN A 34 11.46 6.46 10.07
CA GLN A 34 10.89 7.47 10.98
C GLN A 34 11.40 8.88 10.66
N ALA A 35 12.70 9.03 10.38
CA ALA A 35 13.27 10.32 9.97
C ALA A 35 12.64 10.86 8.69
N LEU A 36 12.44 10.01 7.68
CA LEU A 36 11.77 10.37 6.42
C LEU A 36 10.29 10.71 6.61
N ILE A 37 9.57 9.94 7.43
CA ILE A 37 8.17 10.26 7.77
C ILE A 37 8.07 11.62 8.49
N ASN A 38 8.98 11.91 9.42
CA ASN A 38 8.98 13.18 10.13
C ASN A 38 9.36 14.38 9.25
N ALA A 39 10.27 14.19 8.29
CA ALA A 39 10.71 15.26 7.40
C ALA A 39 9.73 15.51 6.25
N ASP A 40 9.27 14.44 5.60
CA ASP A 40 8.58 14.50 4.31
C ASP A 40 7.15 13.94 4.34
N GLY A 41 6.72 13.37 5.47
CA GLY A 41 5.43 12.66 5.58
C GLY A 41 5.40 11.34 4.81
N CYS A 42 6.55 10.86 4.30
CA CYS A 42 6.63 9.67 3.47
C CYS A 42 8.00 8.98 3.59
N ALA A 43 8.01 7.64 3.61
CA ALA A 43 9.22 6.83 3.46
C ALA A 43 9.05 5.85 2.28
N VAL A 44 10.07 5.73 1.44
CA VAL A 44 10.04 4.86 0.25
C VAL A 44 11.02 3.70 0.39
N LEU A 45 10.49 2.48 0.51
CA LEU A 45 11.26 1.24 0.52
C LEU A 45 11.47 0.72 -0.93
N LYS A 46 12.38 1.36 -1.66
CA LYS A 46 12.64 1.04 -3.08
C LYS A 46 13.10 -0.40 -3.26
N GLY A 47 12.34 -1.20 -3.99
CA GLY A 47 12.68 -2.61 -4.23
C GLY A 47 12.37 -3.53 -3.05
N PHE A 48 11.44 -3.12 -2.16
CA PHE A 48 10.93 -3.98 -1.10
C PHE A 48 10.39 -5.30 -1.65
N VAL A 49 9.61 -5.22 -2.73
CA VAL A 49 9.24 -6.38 -3.53
C VAL A 49 10.34 -6.66 -4.56
N ARG A 50 10.73 -7.94 -4.68
CA ARG A 50 11.71 -8.41 -5.66
C ARG A 50 11.24 -8.12 -7.09
N ALA A 51 12.14 -7.62 -7.94
CA ALA A 51 11.80 -7.13 -9.28
C ALA A 51 11.14 -8.20 -10.17
N GLU A 52 11.60 -9.45 -10.04
CA GLU A 52 11.09 -10.63 -10.74
C GLU A 52 9.63 -10.97 -10.38
N LYS A 53 9.11 -10.47 -9.25
CA LYS A 53 7.72 -10.68 -8.81
C LYS A 53 6.76 -9.58 -9.24
N ILE A 54 7.25 -8.47 -9.77
CA ILE A 54 6.40 -7.34 -10.18
C ILE A 54 5.43 -7.75 -11.30
N ALA A 55 5.89 -8.51 -12.29
CA ALA A 55 5.02 -8.96 -13.39
C ALA A 55 3.87 -9.87 -12.90
N GLU A 56 4.15 -10.71 -11.89
CA GLU A 56 3.17 -11.58 -11.26
C GLU A 56 2.10 -10.77 -10.50
N LEU A 57 2.52 -9.76 -9.73
CA LEU A 57 1.61 -8.83 -9.05
C LEU A 57 0.71 -8.04 -10.01
N VAL A 58 1.26 -7.59 -11.15
CA VAL A 58 0.46 -6.90 -12.18
C VAL A 58 -0.59 -7.84 -12.78
N ALA A 59 -0.19 -9.06 -13.13
CA ALA A 59 -1.12 -10.07 -13.66
C ALA A 59 -2.21 -10.45 -12.63
N GLU A 60 -1.87 -10.47 -11.34
CA GLU A 60 -2.84 -10.65 -10.26
C GLU A 60 -3.89 -9.52 -10.27
N CYS A 61 -3.45 -8.26 -10.31
CA CYS A 61 -4.33 -7.09 -10.39
C CYS A 61 -5.27 -7.16 -11.60
N ASP A 62 -4.75 -7.47 -12.79
CA ASP A 62 -5.55 -7.59 -14.02
C ASP A 62 -6.61 -8.71 -13.90
N ARG A 63 -6.25 -9.84 -13.30
CA ARG A 63 -7.16 -10.98 -13.11
C ARG A 63 -8.34 -10.63 -12.21
N VAL A 64 -8.11 -9.84 -11.16
CA VAL A 64 -9.12 -9.50 -10.15
C VAL A 64 -9.88 -8.20 -10.45
N GLU A 65 -9.41 -7.40 -11.41
CA GLU A 65 -9.99 -6.12 -11.82
C GLU A 65 -11.51 -6.19 -12.06
N LYS A 66 -11.96 -7.26 -12.72
CA LYS A 66 -13.39 -7.50 -13.02
C LYS A 66 -14.30 -7.63 -11.78
N PHE A 67 -13.74 -7.86 -10.60
CA PHE A 67 -14.46 -7.92 -9.33
C PHE A 67 -14.46 -6.58 -8.60
N SER A 68 -13.91 -5.53 -9.22
CA SER A 68 -13.84 -4.21 -8.61
C SER A 68 -15.20 -3.52 -8.56
N HIS A 69 -15.49 -2.89 -7.42
CA HIS A 69 -16.55 -1.90 -7.34
C HIS A 69 -16.00 -0.55 -7.82
N ARG A 70 -16.46 -0.11 -8.99
CA ARG A 70 -16.06 1.17 -9.58
C ARG A 70 -17.00 2.29 -9.14
N ASN A 71 -16.42 3.41 -8.73
CA ASN A 71 -17.16 4.61 -8.33
C ASN A 71 -16.58 5.84 -9.05
N PHE A 72 -17.48 6.65 -9.60
CA PHE A 72 -17.18 7.92 -10.26
C PHE A 72 -17.89 9.03 -9.49
N THR A 73 -17.12 9.96 -8.94
CA THR A 73 -17.63 11.08 -8.16
C THR A 73 -16.99 12.39 -8.60
N ARG A 74 -17.63 13.50 -8.27
CA ARG A 74 -17.05 14.84 -8.41
C ARG A 74 -16.94 15.46 -7.04
N THR A 75 -15.73 15.61 -6.52
CA THR A 75 -15.48 16.00 -5.12
C THR A 75 -14.41 17.07 -5.02
N ASN A 76 -14.47 17.89 -3.97
CA ASN A 76 -13.31 18.66 -3.51
C ASN A 76 -12.38 17.74 -2.66
N PRO A 77 -11.15 18.17 -2.35
CA PRO A 77 -10.21 17.38 -1.54
C PRO A 77 -10.70 17.04 -0.12
N TYR A 78 -11.78 17.68 0.35
CA TYR A 78 -12.34 17.53 1.69
C TYR A 78 -13.67 16.77 1.70
N PHE A 79 -14.15 16.30 0.54
CA PHE A 79 -15.42 15.58 0.38
C PHE A 79 -16.66 16.33 0.92
N LEU A 80 -16.63 17.67 0.89
CA LEU A 80 -17.74 18.52 1.33
C LEU A 80 -18.63 18.95 0.14
N PRO A 81 -19.93 19.25 0.37
CA PRO A 81 -20.77 19.94 -0.60
C PRO A 81 -20.20 21.32 -0.99
N ASP A 82 -20.67 21.88 -2.11
CA ASP A 82 -20.26 23.23 -2.50
C ASP A 82 -20.70 24.28 -1.46
N ARG A 83 -19.91 25.34 -1.37
CA ARG A 83 -20.07 26.44 -0.41
C ARG A 83 -20.21 27.74 -1.17
N GLU A 84 -21.42 28.00 -1.67
CA GLU A 84 -21.72 29.17 -2.49
C GLU A 84 -21.46 30.51 -1.78
N ASP A 85 -21.41 30.50 -0.46
CA ASP A 85 -21.02 31.63 0.39
C ASP A 85 -19.54 32.02 0.31
N LEU A 86 -18.70 31.20 -0.34
CA LEU A 86 -17.27 31.47 -0.56
C LEU A 86 -16.99 31.89 -2.01
N SER A 87 -15.87 32.59 -2.22
CA SER A 87 -15.36 32.90 -3.57
C SER A 87 -15.21 31.63 -4.42
N SER A 88 -15.52 31.71 -5.72
CA SER A 88 -15.34 30.60 -6.67
C SER A 88 -13.89 30.12 -6.80
N SER A 89 -12.91 30.96 -6.45
CA SER A 89 -11.49 30.59 -6.44
C SER A 89 -11.04 29.85 -5.17
N HIS A 90 -11.91 29.77 -4.15
CA HIS A 90 -11.61 29.18 -2.85
C HIS A 90 -11.37 27.66 -2.97
N PRO A 91 -10.36 27.08 -2.27
CA PRO A 91 -10.03 25.65 -2.38
C PRO A 91 -11.20 24.70 -2.09
N LEU A 92 -12.06 25.03 -1.12
CA LEU A 92 -13.28 24.25 -0.80
C LEU A 92 -14.28 24.18 -1.95
N ARG A 93 -14.20 25.10 -2.92
CA ARG A 93 -15.06 25.13 -4.11
C ARG A 93 -14.37 24.55 -5.36
N ARG A 94 -13.17 23.98 -5.21
CA ARG A 94 -12.47 23.31 -6.31
C ARG A 94 -12.85 21.84 -6.35
N PHE A 95 -13.70 21.48 -7.31
CA PHE A 95 -14.15 20.12 -7.54
C PHE A 95 -13.41 19.47 -8.71
N TYR A 96 -13.11 18.19 -8.57
CA TYR A 96 -12.45 17.37 -9.58
C TYR A 96 -13.25 16.09 -9.79
N ASP A 97 -13.25 15.61 -11.03
CA ASP A 97 -13.75 14.28 -11.31
C ASP A 97 -12.76 13.25 -10.77
N ARG A 98 -13.26 12.28 -10.00
CA ARG A 98 -12.50 11.20 -9.40
C ARG A 98 -13.12 9.87 -9.78
N SER A 99 -12.28 8.93 -10.17
CA SER A 99 -12.64 7.53 -10.37
C SER A 99 -11.80 6.66 -9.45
N ASN A 100 -12.45 5.78 -8.69
CA ASN A 100 -11.76 4.75 -7.91
C ASN A 100 -12.36 3.38 -8.22
N ALA A 101 -11.54 2.34 -8.13
CA ALA A 101 -11.95 0.94 -8.23
C ALA A 101 -11.37 0.20 -7.01
N PHE A 102 -12.23 -0.52 -6.28
CA PHE A 102 -11.82 -1.29 -5.10
C PHE A 102 -12.16 -2.75 -5.29
N VAL A 103 -11.18 -3.64 -5.11
CA VAL A 103 -11.37 -5.09 -5.11
C VAL A 103 -11.36 -5.57 -3.65
N PRO A 104 -12.44 -6.22 -3.17
CA PRO A 104 -12.44 -6.87 -1.85
C PRO A 104 -11.36 -7.95 -1.76
N ALA A 105 -10.65 -8.03 -0.63
CA ALA A 105 -9.52 -8.95 -0.44
C ALA A 105 -9.88 -10.43 -0.63
N ASP A 106 -11.15 -10.80 -0.42
CA ASP A 106 -11.66 -12.15 -0.63
C ASP A 106 -11.55 -12.63 -2.08
N ASN A 107 -11.42 -11.70 -3.04
CA ASN A 107 -11.25 -12.00 -4.46
C ASN A 107 -9.79 -12.25 -4.88
N LEU A 108 -8.80 -11.97 -4.02
CA LEU A 108 -7.38 -12.12 -4.38
C LEU A 108 -6.96 -13.59 -4.50
N GLY A 109 -7.57 -14.47 -3.70
CA GLY A 109 -7.21 -15.89 -3.61
C GLY A 109 -6.16 -16.16 -2.52
N ALA A 110 -5.89 -17.45 -2.27
CA ALA A 110 -4.93 -17.90 -1.26
C ALA A 110 -3.46 -17.87 -1.75
N ASP A 111 -3.28 -17.78 -3.07
CA ASP A 111 -1.99 -17.69 -3.78
C ASP A 111 -1.55 -16.24 -4.03
N SER A 112 -2.31 -15.26 -3.55
CA SER A 112 -2.04 -13.83 -3.72
C SER A 112 -0.79 -13.39 -2.98
N ILE A 113 0.17 -12.80 -3.71
CA ILE A 113 1.35 -12.18 -3.11
C ILE A 113 0.93 -10.93 -2.32
N LEU A 114 -0.04 -10.15 -2.81
CA LEU A 114 -0.57 -8.98 -2.10
C LEU A 114 -1.13 -9.37 -0.72
N ARG A 115 -1.94 -10.43 -0.68
CA ARG A 115 -2.50 -10.97 0.56
C ARG A 115 -1.40 -11.52 1.46
N ALA A 116 -0.45 -12.27 0.91
CA ALA A 116 0.66 -12.84 1.68
C ALA A 116 1.53 -11.75 2.35
N ILE A 117 1.79 -10.62 1.68
CA ILE A 117 2.48 -9.47 2.28
C ILE A 117 1.63 -8.88 3.41
N PHE A 118 0.33 -8.65 3.18
CA PHE A 118 -0.55 -8.03 4.17
C PHE A 118 -0.71 -8.89 5.43
N GLU A 119 -0.83 -10.20 5.27
CA GLU A 119 -1.01 -11.18 6.36
C GLU A 119 0.32 -11.61 7.01
N TRP A 120 1.47 -11.19 6.47
CA TRP A 120 2.77 -11.50 7.04
C TRP A 120 2.92 -10.94 8.46
N PRO A 121 3.18 -11.77 9.49
CA PRO A 121 3.20 -11.32 10.87
C PRO A 121 4.18 -10.18 11.19
N ALA A 122 5.25 -10.01 10.41
CA ALA A 122 6.22 -8.92 10.61
C ALA A 122 5.80 -7.59 9.98
N PHE A 123 4.91 -7.60 8.98
CA PHE A 123 4.60 -6.42 8.18
C PHE A 123 3.88 -5.33 8.98
N SER A 124 2.71 -5.65 9.55
CA SER A 124 1.92 -4.68 10.32
C SER A 124 2.66 -4.12 11.55
N PRO A 125 3.37 -4.93 12.36
CA PRO A 125 4.19 -4.42 13.47
C PRO A 125 5.29 -3.46 13.02
N PHE A 126 5.99 -3.79 11.92
CA PHE A 126 7.02 -2.89 11.38
C PHE A 126 6.42 -1.53 10.96
N ILE A 127 5.28 -1.54 10.25
CA ILE A 127 4.60 -0.28 9.88
C ILE A 127 4.18 0.51 11.12
N LYS A 128 3.67 -0.17 12.16
CA LYS A 128 3.32 0.48 13.42
C LYS A 128 4.53 1.16 14.05
N GLU A 129 5.69 0.49 14.12
CA GLU A 129 6.92 1.08 14.65
C GLU A 129 7.39 2.28 13.82
N VAL A 130 7.30 2.22 12.48
CA VAL A 130 7.67 3.33 11.59
C VAL A 130 6.83 4.58 11.82
N LEU A 131 5.57 4.44 12.26
CA LEU A 131 4.63 5.54 12.48
C LEU A 131 4.66 6.12 13.92
N GLN A 132 5.55 5.62 14.79
CA GLN A 132 5.78 6.13 16.14
C GLN A 132 6.90 7.17 16.15
#